data_AF-A0A838LFW5-F1
#
_entry.id   AF-A0A838LFW5-F1
#
_cell.length_a   1.000
_cell.length_b   1.000
_cell.length_c   1.000
_cell.angle_alpha   90.00
_cell.angle_beta   90.00
_cell.angle_gamma   90.00
#
_symmetry.space_group_name_H-M   'P 1'
#
loop_
_entity.id
_entity.type
_entity.pdbx_description
1 polymer ?
#
loop_
_entity_poly.entity_id
_entity_poly.type
_entity_poly.pdbx_seq_one_letter_code
_entity_poly.pdbx_strand_id
1 'polypeptide(L)'
;MVASRSARERKAGAEAGPLATAKIDLDAQQQFVYKIGCTSCVTKNQSAWSTYRSGDDNGYLAAMDRWILHLTERHAGAEAPCLVYLPQAQQRLQERREGFQPS
;
A
#
# COMPACT_ATOMS: atom_id res chain seq x y z
N MET A 1 -20.13 -11.95 -6.43
CA MET A 1 -19.96 -11.74 -4.98
C MET A 1 -18.71 -10.90 -4.77
N VAL A 2 -18.84 -9.70 -4.19
CA VAL A 2 -17.66 -8.86 -3.86
C VAL A 2 -16.98 -9.46 -2.63
N ALA A 3 -15.67 -9.66 -2.67
CA ALA A 3 -14.92 -10.21 -1.54
C ALA A 3 -15.15 -9.37 -0.27
N SER A 4 -15.44 -10.04 0.85
CA SER A 4 -15.64 -9.39 2.15
C SER A 4 -14.41 -8.59 2.57
N ARG A 5 -14.60 -7.60 3.45
CA ARG A 5 -13.51 -6.85 4.12
C ARG A 5 -12.41 -7.80 4.61
N SER A 6 -12.79 -8.83 5.36
CA SER A 6 -11.86 -9.81 5.94
C SER A 6 -11.11 -10.65 4.91
N ALA A 7 -11.73 -10.96 3.76
CA ALA A 7 -11.04 -11.64 2.67
C ALA A 7 -9.97 -10.74 2.02
N ARG A 8 -10.30 -9.46 1.82
CA ARG A 8 -9.36 -8.47 1.27
C ARG A 8 -8.21 -8.16 2.24
N GLU A 9 -8.47 -8.06 3.54
CA GLU A 9 -7.45 -7.84 4.57
C GLU A 9 -6.44 -8.99 4.60
N ARG A 10 -6.94 -10.24 4.60
CA ARG A 10 -6.08 -11.43 4.56
C ARG A 10 -5.22 -11.48 3.29
N LYS A 11 -5.82 -11.18 2.14
CA LYS A 11 -5.08 -11.11 0.86
C LYS A 11 -3.99 -10.04 0.93
N ALA A 12 -4.34 -8.82 1.36
CA ALA A 12 -3.39 -7.71 1.47
C ALA A 12 -2.23 -8.04 2.42
N GLY A 13 -2.52 -8.65 3.58
CA GLY A 13 -1.49 -9.07 4.54
C GLY A 13 -0.58 -10.17 3.99
N ALA A 14 -1.15 -11.17 3.33
CA ALA A 14 -0.38 -12.25 2.71
C ALA A 14 0.55 -11.72 1.60
N GLU A 15 0.08 -10.79 0.78
CA GLU A 15 0.89 -10.18 -0.27
C GLU A 15 1.96 -9.24 0.27
N ALA A 16 1.63 -8.42 1.28
CA ALA A 16 2.52 -7.40 1.81
C ALA A 16 3.69 -7.96 2.63
N GLY A 17 3.58 -9.20 3.12
CA GLY A 17 4.66 -9.90 3.82
C GLY A 17 4.77 -9.56 5.32
N PRO A 18 5.78 -10.12 6.01
CA PRO A 18 5.84 -10.13 7.48
C PRO A 18 6.11 -8.76 8.12
N LEU A 19 6.68 -7.82 7.38
CA LEU A 19 6.93 -6.45 7.86
C LEU A 19 5.70 -5.55 7.76
N ALA A 20 4.59 -6.06 7.22
CA ALA A 20 3.38 -5.28 6.97
C ALA A 20 2.27 -5.55 8.00
N THR A 21 1.53 -4.51 8.35
CA THR A 21 0.18 -4.63 8.92
C THR A 21 -0.84 -4.13 7.90
N ALA A 22 -1.69 -5.01 7.38
CA ALA A 22 -2.76 -4.64 6.47
C ALA A 22 -4.10 -4.54 7.22
N LYS A 23 -4.81 -3.43 7.04
CA LYS A 23 -6.18 -3.21 7.52
C LYS A 23 -7.03 -2.60 6.42
N ILE A 24 -8.31 -2.92 6.39
CA ILE A 24 -9.24 -2.31 5.44
C ILE A 24 -10.40 -1.76 6.23
N ASP A 25 -10.56 -0.45 6.25
CA ASP A 25 -11.69 0.19 6.91
C ASP A 25 -12.79 0.55 5.90
N LEU A 26 -13.91 1.06 6.40
CA LEU A 26 -14.95 1.69 5.59
C LEU A 26 -14.96 3.17 5.92
N ASP A 27 -14.99 4.03 4.92
CA ASP A 27 -15.20 5.46 5.12
C ASP A 27 -16.70 5.79 5.34
N ALA A 28 -16.99 7.08 5.48
CA ALA A 28 -18.34 7.59 5.70
C ALA A 28 -19.30 7.26 4.53
N GLN A 29 -18.75 6.99 3.34
CA GLN A 29 -19.46 6.63 2.13
C GLN A 29 -19.54 5.12 1.92
N GLN A 30 -19.15 4.32 2.94
CA GLN A 30 -19.08 2.86 2.88
C GLN A 30 -18.13 2.32 1.79
N GLN A 31 -17.11 3.10 1.41
CA GLN A 31 -16.08 2.64 0.49
C GLN A 31 -14.93 2.00 1.26
N PHE A 32 -14.30 0.99 0.67
CA PHE A 32 -13.15 0.32 1.28
C PHE A 32 -11.94 1.26 1.30
N VAL A 33 -11.35 1.41 2.48
CA VAL A 33 -10.12 2.16 2.65
C VAL A 33 -8.99 1.23 3.02
N TYR A 34 -7.92 1.23 2.24
CA TYR A 34 -6.77 0.36 2.43
C TYR A 34 -5.71 1.06 3.25
N LYS A 35 -5.31 0.41 4.35
CA LYS A 35 -4.22 0.84 5.22
C LYS A 35 -3.14 -0.25 5.26
N ILE A 36 -1.93 0.11 4.86
CA ILE A 36 -0.74 -0.76 5.02
C ILE A 36 0.27 -0.01 5.89
N GLY A 37 0.68 -0.63 6.98
CA GLY A 37 1.66 -0.11 7.93
C GLY A 37 2.94 -0.94 7.94
N CYS A 38 4.06 -0.29 8.24
CA CYS A 38 5.34 -0.95 8.50
C CYS A 38 5.46 -1.24 10.01
N THR A 39 5.86 -2.46 10.38
CA THR A 39 6.07 -2.82 11.79
C THR A 39 7.41 -2.33 12.34
N SER A 40 8.36 -2.00 11.47
CA SER A 40 9.73 -1.60 11.84
C SER A 40 10.02 -0.10 11.68
N CYS A 41 9.38 0.57 10.72
CA CYS A 41 9.68 1.97 10.43
C CYS A 41 8.77 2.92 11.23
N VAL A 42 9.38 3.94 11.84
CA VAL A 42 8.68 5.07 12.47
C VAL A 42 8.89 6.35 11.68
N THR A 43 7.88 7.20 11.66
CA THR A 43 7.92 8.55 11.06
C THR A 43 8.53 9.55 12.04
N LYS A 44 8.82 10.77 11.57
CA LYS A 44 9.38 11.85 12.40
C LYS A 44 8.51 12.20 13.62
N ASN A 45 7.20 11.97 13.54
CA ASN A 45 6.26 12.23 14.64
C ASN A 45 6.13 11.02 15.59
N GLN A 46 7.08 10.09 15.57
CA GLN A 46 7.08 8.83 16.35
C GLN A 46 5.91 7.86 16.04
N SER A 47 5.05 8.18 15.08
CA SER A 47 4.02 7.26 14.59
C SER A 47 4.63 6.23 13.64
N ALA A 48 4.20 4.98 13.72
CA ALA A 48 4.57 3.94 12.75
C ALA A 48 4.24 4.40 11.32
N TRP A 49 5.15 4.10 10.38
CA TRP A 49 4.93 4.41 8.98
C TRP A 49 3.70 3.66 8.48
N SER A 50 2.82 4.35 7.77
CA SER A 50 1.70 3.73 7.08
C SER A 50 1.22 4.56 5.89
N THR A 51 0.56 3.90 4.95
CA THR A 51 -0.18 4.52 3.85
C THR A 51 -1.67 4.24 4.01
N TYR A 52 -2.50 5.21 3.62
CA TYR A 52 -3.96 5.19 3.70
C TYR A 52 -4.54 5.62 2.34
N ARG A 53 -5.36 4.80 1.68
CA ARG A 53 -5.93 5.10 0.36
C ARG A 53 -7.39 4.68 0.26
N SER A 54 -8.25 5.61 -0.14
CA SER A 54 -9.66 5.35 -0.44
C SER A 54 -9.81 4.45 -1.66
N GLY A 55 -10.90 3.68 -1.70
CA GLY A 55 -11.17 2.67 -2.72
C GLY A 55 -11.60 3.22 -4.09
N ASP A 56 -12.03 4.48 -4.13
CA ASP A 56 -12.45 5.22 -5.33
C ASP A 56 -11.44 5.10 -6.48
N ASP A 57 -10.17 5.42 -6.22
CA ASP A 57 -9.07 5.38 -7.19
C ASP A 57 -8.22 4.09 -7.07
N ASN A 58 -8.85 2.92 -7.06
CA ASN A 58 -8.16 1.63 -6.92
C ASN A 58 -7.22 1.61 -5.68
N GLY A 59 -7.79 1.98 -4.52
CA GLY A 59 -7.05 2.18 -3.28
C GLY A 59 -6.15 1.02 -2.86
N TYR A 60 -6.47 -0.21 -3.25
CA TYR A 60 -5.61 -1.37 -3.04
C TYR A 60 -4.26 -1.22 -3.75
N LEU A 61 -4.28 -0.99 -5.07
CA LEU A 61 -3.04 -0.82 -5.84
C LEU A 61 -2.28 0.42 -5.37
N ALA A 62 -2.97 1.52 -5.11
CA ALA A 62 -2.32 2.74 -4.63
C ALA A 62 -1.64 2.56 -3.26
N ALA A 63 -2.26 1.77 -2.35
CA ALA A 63 -1.66 1.43 -1.06
C ALA A 63 -0.50 0.45 -1.24
N MET A 64 -0.68 -0.58 -2.07
CA MET A 64 0.33 -1.62 -2.30
C MET A 64 1.57 -1.06 -3.00
N ASP A 65 1.43 -0.19 -3.99
CA ASP A 65 2.56 0.49 -4.65
C ASP A 65 3.42 1.24 -3.66
N ARG A 66 2.78 2.02 -2.77
CA ARG A 66 3.51 2.77 -1.74
C ARG A 66 4.20 1.85 -0.74
N TRP A 67 3.57 0.73 -0.40
CA TRP A 67 4.20 -0.28 0.44
C TRP A 67 5.42 -0.90 -0.24
N ILE A 68 5.29 -1.34 -1.49
CA ILE A 68 6.38 -1.92 -2.29
C ILE A 68 7.56 -0.96 -2.35
N LEU A 69 7.32 0.30 -2.70
CA LEU A 69 8.38 1.32 -2.76
C LEU A 69 9.05 1.52 -1.40
N HIS A 70 8.26 1.67 -0.33
CA HIS A 70 8.80 1.78 1.03
C HIS A 70 9.65 0.56 1.43
N LEU A 71 9.17 -0.64 1.14
CA LEU A 71 9.87 -1.89 1.44
C LEU A 71 11.22 -1.93 0.71
N THR A 72 11.26 -1.59 -0.58
CA THR A 72 12.51 -1.55 -1.34
C THR A 72 13.49 -0.47 -0.90
N GLU A 73 12.98 0.69 -0.46
CA GLU A 73 13.83 1.82 -0.04
C GLU A 73 14.35 1.65 1.39
N ARG A 74 13.56 1.07 2.30
CA ARG A 74 13.87 1.05 3.75
C ARG A 74 14.24 -0.32 4.27
N HIS A 75 13.89 -1.38 3.56
CA HIS A 75 14.12 -2.77 3.96
C HIS A 75 14.74 -3.54 2.81
N ALA A 76 15.90 -3.07 2.33
CA ALA A 76 16.68 -3.76 1.32
C ALA A 76 16.99 -5.20 1.79
N GLY A 77 16.52 -6.18 1.02
CA GLY A 77 16.67 -7.61 1.35
C GLY A 77 15.47 -8.24 2.06
N ALA A 78 14.42 -7.48 2.40
CA ALA A 78 13.16 -8.08 2.84
C ALA A 78 12.46 -8.78 1.68
N GLU A 79 11.89 -9.95 1.96
CA GLU A 79 11.10 -10.71 1.00
C GLU A 79 9.61 -10.54 1.27
N ALA A 80 8.84 -10.25 0.21
CA ALA A 80 7.39 -10.20 0.26
C ALA A 80 6.81 -10.56 -1.11
N PRO A 81 5.68 -11.28 -1.19
CA PRO A 81 5.07 -11.63 -2.47
C PRO A 81 4.74 -10.41 -3.35
N CYS A 82 4.41 -9.27 -2.75
CA CYS A 82 4.10 -8.04 -3.49
C CYS A 82 5.30 -7.48 -4.29
N LEU A 83 6.55 -7.87 -3.99
CA LEU A 83 7.74 -7.38 -4.70
C LEU A 83 7.78 -7.80 -6.17
N VAL A 84 7.04 -8.84 -6.57
CA VAL A 84 6.85 -9.20 -7.98
C VAL A 84 6.24 -8.04 -8.80
N TYR A 85 5.52 -7.13 -8.12
CA TYR A 85 4.88 -5.97 -8.74
C TYR A 85 5.72 -4.69 -8.66
N LEU A 86 6.99 -4.77 -8.23
CA LEU A 86 7.90 -3.62 -8.15
C LEU A 86 8.04 -2.86 -9.47
N PRO A 87 8.25 -3.51 -10.63
CA PRO A 87 8.37 -2.79 -11.90
C PRO A 87 7.12 -1.97 -12.22
N GLN A 88 5.93 -2.53 -11.97
CA GLN A 88 4.66 -1.86 -12.22
C GLN A 88 4.42 -0.71 -11.23
N ALA A 89 4.82 -0.87 -9.96
CA ALA A 89 4.75 0.20 -8.97
C ALA A 89 5.68 1.38 -9.34
N GLN A 90 6.88 1.09 -9.84
CA GLN A 90 7.82 2.09 -10.35
C GLN A 90 7.29 2.79 -11.60
N GLN A 91 6.73 2.02 -12.55
CA GLN A 91 6.11 2.58 -13.75
C GLN A 91 4.98 3.56 -13.39
N ARG A 92 4.03 3.16 -12.54
CA ARG A 92 2.93 4.05 -12.10
C ARG A 92 3.44 5.28 -11.34
N LEU A 93 4.54 5.16 -10.60
CA LEU A 93 5.18 6.32 -9.98
C LEU A 93 5.75 7.28 -11.03
N GLN A 94 6.38 6.75 -12.07
CA GLN A 94 6.93 7.54 -13.16
C GLN A 94 5.82 8.23 -13.96
N GLU A 95 4.78 7.50 -14.36
CA GLU A 95 3.61 8.05 -15.06
C GLU A 95 2.94 9.18 -14.25
N ARG A 96 2.84 9.04 -12.92
CA ARG A 96 2.33 10.11 -12.05
C ARG A 96 3.25 11.33 -11.99
N ARG A 97 4.57 11.14 -12.07
CA ARG A 97 5.55 12.24 -12.08
C ARG A 97 5.54 12.98 -13.42
N GLU A 98 5.37 12.26 -14.52
CA GLU A 98 5.32 12.82 -15.88
C GLU A 98 3.97 13.49 -16.17
N GLY A 99 2.86 12.90 -15.73
CA GLY A 99 1.53 13.49 -15.80
C GLY A 99 1.33 14.67 -14.83
N PHE A 100 2.18 14.80 -13.81
CA PHE A 100 2.29 16.00 -12.99
C PHE A 100 3.20 17.01 -13.70
N GLN A 101 2.70 17.60 -14.77
CA GLN A 101 3.33 18.77 -15.39
C GLN A 101 2.66 20.01 -14.78
N PRO A 102 3.27 20.70 -13.80
CA PRO A 102 2.74 21.97 -13.32
C PRO A 102 2.73 22.93 -14.51
N SER A 103 1.53 23.39 -14.90
CA SER A 103 1.36 24.45 -15.89
C SER A 103 1.88 25.78 -15.36
#